data_AF-W6MJQ8-F1
#
_entry.id   AF-W6MJQ8-F1
#
_cell.length_a   1.000
_cell.length_b   1.000
_cell.length_c   1.000
_cell.angle_alpha   90.00
_cell.angle_beta   90.00
_cell.angle_gamma   90.00
#
_symmetry.space_group_name_H-M   'P 1'
#
loop_
_entity.id
_entity.type
_entity.pdbx_description
1 polymer ?
#
loop_
_entity_poly.entity_id
_entity_poly.type
_entity_poly.pdbx_seq_one_letter_code
_entity_poly.pdbx_strand_id
1 'polypeptide(L)'
;MSFKSSSSKLEAQDTVNKLLSSFLPGSSRSEPSAEARKNRSRASTINDQIIRAQKLHALQEQGRKLKRKEKVAKRARVKRSKEEHLKATRIGQLKFSNDNPKTSKLIKQVIDSGVQSLQSWEEGNASEEEELQARIIRLRSKASGPSNKRKEKREKALDFQTKIKRGVLSYPGLTPGLAPVGATDSEDSEDEREDSGL
;
A
#
# COMPACT_ATOMS: atom_id res chain seq x y z
N MET A 1 38.61 60.31 -34.21
CA MET A 1 38.52 59.30 -33.13
C MET A 1 37.52 59.77 -32.10
N SER A 2 36.46 59.01 -31.81
CA SER A 2 35.44 59.37 -30.81
C SER A 2 35.35 58.30 -29.72
N PHE A 3 35.11 58.73 -28.49
CA PHE A 3 34.87 57.83 -27.37
C PHE A 3 33.51 57.13 -27.54
N LYS A 4 33.47 55.81 -27.28
CA LYS A 4 32.25 54.99 -27.42
C LYS A 4 31.23 55.23 -26.30
N SER A 5 31.63 55.84 -25.18
CA SER A 5 30.75 56.16 -24.06
C SER A 5 31.21 57.42 -23.33
N SER A 6 30.26 58.09 -22.67
CA SER A 6 30.54 59.28 -21.84
C SER A 6 31.48 58.97 -20.67
N SER A 7 31.34 57.79 -20.04
CA SER A 7 32.23 57.32 -18.98
C SER A 7 33.68 57.22 -19.46
N SER A 8 33.88 56.60 -20.64
CA SER A 8 35.22 56.44 -21.22
C SER A 8 35.85 57.79 -21.57
N LYS A 9 35.06 58.75 -22.05
CA LYS A 9 35.51 60.13 -22.30
C LYS A 9 35.95 60.83 -21.00
N LEU A 10 35.15 60.71 -19.93
CA LEU A 10 35.44 61.34 -18.64
C LEU A 10 36.69 60.74 -17.99
N GLU A 11 36.86 59.42 -18.04
CA GLU A 11 38.05 58.73 -17.54
C GLU A 11 39.32 59.14 -18.32
N ALA A 12 39.21 59.27 -19.64
CA ALA A 12 40.31 59.76 -20.47
C ALA A 12 40.67 61.22 -20.18
N GLN A 13 39.69 62.09 -19.96
CA GLN A 13 39.94 63.48 -19.57
C GLN A 13 40.59 63.58 -18.18
N ASP A 14 40.12 62.81 -17.21
CA ASP A 14 40.66 62.80 -15.85
C ASP A 14 42.10 62.25 -15.81
N THR A 15 42.42 61.23 -16.60
CA THR A 15 43.79 60.72 -16.74
C THR A 15 44.74 61.73 -17.38
N VAL A 16 44.30 62.44 -18.43
CA VAL A 16 45.09 63.52 -19.05
C VAL A 16 45.30 64.67 -18.08
N ASN A 17 44.26 65.11 -17.36
CA ASN A 17 44.37 66.19 -16.36
C ASN A 17 45.32 65.82 -15.21
N LYS A 18 45.34 64.54 -14.77
CA LYS A 18 46.31 64.03 -13.79
C LYS A 18 47.75 64.08 -14.30
N LEU A 19 47.97 63.72 -15.56
CA LEU A 19 49.28 63.80 -16.19
C LEU A 19 49.75 65.26 -16.32
N LEU A 20 48.90 66.15 -16.82
CA LEU A 20 49.23 67.56 -16.97
C LEU A 20 49.52 68.22 -15.62
N SER A 21 48.78 67.83 -14.57
CA SER A 21 49.06 68.30 -13.20
C SER A 21 50.37 67.81 -12.59
N SER A 22 50.92 66.68 -13.04
CA SER A 22 52.25 66.25 -12.60
C SER A 22 53.40 66.96 -13.31
N PHE A 23 53.16 67.53 -14.50
CA PHE A 23 54.20 68.15 -15.32
C PHE A 23 54.22 69.69 -15.27
N LEU A 24 53.09 70.34 -14.94
CA LEU A 24 52.98 71.79 -14.90
C LEU A 24 52.86 72.29 -13.45
N PRO A 25 53.91 72.91 -12.89
CA PRO A 25 53.84 73.49 -11.55
C PRO A 25 52.79 74.60 -11.52
N GLY A 26 51.87 74.54 -10.55
CA GLY A 26 50.77 75.50 -10.39
C GLY A 26 49.45 75.13 -11.08
N SER A 27 49.39 74.02 -11.83
CA SER A 27 48.10 73.53 -12.31
C SER A 27 47.36 72.79 -11.19
N SER A 28 46.24 73.38 -10.75
CA SER A 28 45.42 72.79 -9.70
C SER A 28 44.75 71.52 -10.23
N ARG A 29 44.93 70.42 -9.51
CA ARG A 29 44.20 69.18 -9.78
C ARG A 29 42.71 69.50 -9.73
N SER A 30 41.98 69.25 -10.81
CA SER A 30 40.53 69.43 -10.83
C SER A 30 39.91 68.39 -9.90
N GLU A 31 39.78 68.74 -8.63
CA GLU A 31 39.16 67.88 -7.64
C GLU A 31 37.64 67.84 -7.95
N PRO A 32 37.05 66.65 -8.12
CA PRO A 32 35.61 66.55 -8.30
C PRO A 32 34.90 67.14 -7.07
N SER A 33 33.85 67.94 -7.31
CA SER A 33 32.99 68.59 -6.30
C SER A 33 32.67 67.62 -5.15
N ALA A 34 32.66 68.14 -3.92
CA ALA A 34 32.48 67.37 -2.70
C ALA A 34 31.22 66.48 -2.73
N GLU A 35 30.14 66.91 -3.39
CA GLU A 35 28.92 66.11 -3.60
C GLU A 35 29.13 64.81 -4.40
N ALA A 36 30.12 64.74 -5.29
CA ALA A 36 30.40 63.55 -6.09
C ALA A 36 31.23 62.49 -5.33
N ARG A 37 31.78 62.84 -4.16
CA ARG A 37 32.56 61.94 -3.30
C ARG A 37 31.69 61.26 -2.26
N LYS A 38 30.68 60.50 -2.69
CA LYS A 38 30.29 59.36 -1.86
C LYS A 38 31.44 58.38 -1.92
N ASN A 39 32.30 58.41 -0.90
CA ASN A 39 33.45 57.52 -0.68
C ASN A 39 32.99 56.06 -0.55
N ARG A 40 32.46 55.47 -1.63
CA ARG A 40 32.34 54.03 -1.73
C ARG A 40 33.73 53.52 -2.00
N SER A 41 34.26 52.75 -1.05
CA SER A 41 35.53 52.06 -1.24
C SER A 41 35.48 51.26 -2.55
N ARG A 42 36.61 51.16 -3.25
CA ARG A 42 36.70 50.30 -4.44
C ARG A 42 36.22 48.87 -4.13
N ALA A 43 36.46 48.40 -2.91
CA ALA A 43 35.94 47.14 -2.38
C ALA A 43 34.39 47.08 -2.36
N SER A 44 33.69 48.15 -1.99
CA SER A 44 32.22 48.23 -2.04
C SER A 44 31.70 48.12 -3.47
N THR A 45 32.33 48.78 -4.44
CA THR A 45 31.93 48.69 -5.85
C THR A 45 32.14 47.28 -6.42
N ILE A 46 33.26 46.64 -6.07
CA ILE A 46 33.54 45.25 -6.45
C ILE A 46 32.50 44.31 -5.83
N ASN A 47 32.18 44.47 -4.54
CA ASN A 47 31.17 43.67 -3.86
C ASN A 47 29.78 43.83 -4.52
N ASP A 48 29.38 45.05 -4.85
CA ASP A 48 28.12 45.32 -5.56
C ASP A 48 28.07 44.68 -6.95
N GLN A 49 29.21 44.56 -7.64
CA GLN A 49 29.31 43.87 -8.92
C GLN A 49 29.20 42.35 -8.76
N ILE A 50 29.86 41.78 -7.75
CA ILE A 50 29.77 40.34 -7.42
C ILE A 50 28.34 39.96 -7.07
N ILE A 51 27.67 40.73 -6.21
CA ILE A 51 26.28 40.50 -5.81
C ILE A 51 25.35 40.57 -7.03
N ARG A 52 25.56 41.53 -7.93
CA ARG A 52 24.78 41.64 -9.18
C ARG A 52 24.99 40.44 -10.09
N ALA A 53 26.23 40.00 -10.28
CA ALA A 53 26.55 38.84 -11.09
C ALA A 53 25.91 37.56 -10.53
N GLN A 54 25.96 37.36 -9.21
CA GLN A 54 25.31 36.23 -8.53
C GLN A 54 23.79 36.25 -8.71
N LYS A 55 23.15 37.42 -8.57
CA LYS A 55 21.70 37.57 -8.80
C LYS A 55 21.30 37.25 -10.24
N LEU A 56 22.07 37.72 -11.22
CA LEU A 56 21.83 37.41 -12.63
C LEU A 56 21.96 35.90 -12.91
N HIS A 57 22.98 35.26 -12.34
CA HIS A 57 23.16 33.81 -12.46
C HIS A 57 21.97 33.04 -11.86
N ALA A 58 21.54 33.40 -10.65
CA ALA A 58 20.38 32.79 -10.00
C ALA A 58 19.09 32.95 -10.82
N LEU A 59 18.86 34.14 -11.39
CA LEU A 59 17.71 34.41 -12.26
C LEU A 59 17.76 33.55 -13.54
N GLN A 60 18.95 33.40 -14.14
CA GLN A 60 19.15 32.57 -15.31
C GLN A 60 18.87 31.09 -15.02
N GLU A 61 19.32 30.58 -13.87
CA GLU A 61 19.01 29.22 -13.44
C GLU A 61 17.52 29.00 -13.21
N GLN A 62 16.84 29.95 -12.56
CA GLN A 62 15.39 29.90 -12.37
C GLN A 62 14.66 29.88 -13.72
N GLY A 63 15.08 30.71 -14.68
CA GLY A 63 14.56 30.69 -16.04
C GLY A 63 14.76 29.35 -16.74
N ARG A 64 15.91 28.70 -16.57
CA ARG A 64 16.17 27.34 -17.10
C ARG A 64 15.26 26.30 -16.46
N LYS A 65 15.08 26.35 -15.14
CA LYS A 65 14.19 25.44 -14.38
C LYS A 65 12.74 25.59 -14.83
N LEU A 66 12.25 26.82 -15.00
CA LEU A 66 10.90 27.10 -15.50
C LEU A 66 10.69 26.55 -16.91
N LYS A 67 11.62 26.81 -17.84
CA LYS A 67 11.56 26.25 -19.21
C LYS A 67 11.56 24.72 -19.21
N ARG A 68 12.31 24.08 -18.32
CA ARG A 68 12.31 22.61 -18.16
C ARG A 68 10.95 22.12 -17.67
N LYS A 69 10.37 22.74 -16.64
CA LYS A 69 9.03 22.40 -16.13
C LYS A 69 7.96 22.55 -17.21
N GLU A 70 8.01 23.64 -17.96
CA GLU A 70 7.08 23.89 -19.08
C GLU A 70 7.19 22.81 -20.16
N LYS A 71 8.40 22.43 -20.57
CA LYS A 71 8.61 21.34 -21.53
C LYS A 71 8.06 20.00 -21.04
N VAL A 72 8.26 19.68 -19.76
CA VAL A 72 7.72 18.46 -19.16
C VAL A 72 6.19 18.49 -19.13
N ALA A 73 5.59 19.61 -18.73
CA ALA A 73 4.13 19.78 -18.71
C ALA A 73 3.53 19.67 -20.12
N LYS A 74 4.16 20.28 -21.13
CA LYS A 74 3.74 20.16 -22.53
C LYS A 74 3.79 18.70 -23.01
N ARG A 75 4.89 17.99 -22.73
CA ARG A 75 5.02 16.57 -23.07
C ARG A 75 3.95 15.71 -22.38
N ALA A 76 3.69 15.95 -21.11
CA ALA A 76 2.65 15.24 -20.36
C ALA A 76 1.25 15.49 -20.96
N ARG A 77 0.93 16.74 -21.34
CA ARG A 77 -0.33 17.08 -22.01
C ARG A 77 -0.49 16.38 -23.35
N VAL A 78 0.55 16.38 -24.18
CA VAL A 78 0.53 15.66 -25.47
C VAL A 78 0.38 14.16 -25.27
N LYS A 79 1.07 13.57 -24.28
CA LYS A 79 0.96 12.15 -23.97
C LYS A 79 -0.47 11.78 -23.54
N ARG A 80 -1.07 12.55 -22.62
CA ARG A 80 -2.47 12.35 -22.18
C ARG A 80 -3.45 12.44 -23.35
N SER A 81 -3.34 13.48 -24.18
CA SER A 81 -4.21 13.64 -25.35
C SER A 81 -4.07 12.48 -26.35
N LYS A 82 -2.85 11.98 -26.58
CA LYS A 82 -2.63 10.78 -27.41
C LYS A 82 -3.26 9.54 -26.79
N GLU A 83 -3.11 9.33 -25.50
CA GLU A 83 -3.71 8.20 -24.78
C GLU A 83 -5.25 8.28 -24.83
N GLU A 84 -5.84 9.46 -24.63
CA GLU A 84 -7.28 9.70 -24.74
C GLU A 84 -7.78 9.41 -26.16
N HIS A 85 -7.06 9.88 -27.19
CA HIS A 85 -7.40 9.59 -28.58
C HIS A 85 -7.32 8.09 -28.90
N LEU A 86 -6.28 7.40 -28.41
CA LEU A 86 -6.14 5.94 -28.56
C LEU A 86 -7.27 5.19 -27.84
N LYS A 87 -7.67 5.64 -26.65
CA LYS A 87 -8.82 5.07 -25.93
C LYS A 87 -10.12 5.30 -26.70
N ALA A 88 -10.37 6.52 -27.18
CA ALA A 88 -11.57 6.87 -27.93
C ALA A 88 -11.67 6.07 -29.24
N THR A 89 -10.57 5.95 -29.98
CA THR A 89 -10.51 5.13 -31.21
C THR A 89 -10.71 3.65 -30.90
N ARG A 90 -10.12 3.12 -29.83
CA ARG A 90 -10.34 1.73 -29.39
C ARG A 90 -11.80 1.46 -29.03
N ILE A 91 -12.44 2.38 -28.31
CA ILE A 91 -13.88 2.29 -27.98
C ILE A 91 -14.73 2.39 -29.24
N GLY A 92 -14.41 3.31 -30.15
CA GLY A 92 -15.10 3.45 -31.43
C GLY A 92 -15.02 2.17 -32.26
N GLN A 93 -13.83 1.57 -32.34
CA GLN A 93 -13.65 0.26 -32.97
C GLN A 93 -14.56 -0.77 -32.30
N LEU A 94 -14.51 -0.93 -30.99
CA LEU A 94 -15.33 -1.93 -30.28
C LEU A 94 -16.85 -1.72 -30.50
N LYS A 95 -17.35 -0.48 -30.55
CA LYS A 95 -18.78 -0.17 -30.70
C LYS A 95 -19.32 -0.38 -32.12
N PHE A 96 -18.53 -0.11 -33.15
CA PHE A 96 -18.96 -0.19 -34.55
C PHE A 96 -18.44 -1.43 -35.28
N SER A 97 -17.89 -2.39 -34.53
CA SER A 97 -17.32 -3.62 -35.07
C SER A 97 -18.35 -4.71 -35.25
N ASN A 98 -19.19 -4.53 -36.27
CA ASN A 98 -19.93 -5.66 -36.82
C ASN A 98 -19.03 -6.33 -37.86
N ASP A 99 -18.57 -7.54 -37.55
CA ASP A 99 -18.00 -8.54 -38.48
C ASP A 99 -16.57 -8.39 -39.01
N ASN A 100 -15.73 -7.51 -38.47
CA ASN A 100 -14.33 -7.44 -38.90
C ASN A 100 -13.43 -8.43 -38.12
N PRO A 101 -12.62 -9.29 -38.77
CA PRO A 101 -11.78 -10.27 -38.07
C PRO A 101 -10.67 -9.65 -37.19
N LYS A 102 -10.27 -8.41 -37.48
CA LYS A 102 -9.30 -7.68 -36.64
C LYS A 102 -9.92 -7.18 -35.34
N THR A 103 -11.21 -6.85 -35.39
CA THR A 103 -11.92 -6.29 -34.26
C THR A 103 -12.48 -7.38 -33.36
N SER A 104 -12.81 -8.55 -33.90
CA SER A 104 -13.13 -9.74 -33.11
C SER A 104 -11.96 -10.19 -32.22
N LYS A 105 -10.71 -10.11 -32.70
CA LYS A 105 -9.50 -10.35 -31.87
C LYS A 105 -9.37 -9.33 -30.74
N LEU A 106 -9.62 -8.06 -31.03
CA LEU A 106 -9.57 -6.99 -30.03
C LEU A 106 -10.65 -7.16 -28.96
N ILE A 107 -11.87 -7.55 -29.35
CA ILE A 107 -12.98 -7.86 -28.44
C ILE A 107 -12.60 -9.03 -27.52
N LYS A 108 -12.12 -10.14 -28.09
CA LYS A 108 -11.65 -11.30 -27.31
C LYS A 108 -10.60 -10.91 -26.29
N GLN A 109 -9.57 -10.17 -26.70
CA GLN A 109 -8.53 -9.71 -25.78
C GLN A 109 -9.08 -8.86 -24.63
N VAL A 110 -10.04 -7.97 -24.91
CA VAL A 110 -10.68 -7.15 -23.86
C VAL A 110 -11.49 -8.02 -22.90
N ILE A 111 -12.28 -8.96 -23.43
CA ILE A 111 -13.05 -9.91 -22.62
C ILE A 111 -12.11 -10.75 -21.76
N ASP A 112 -11.10 -11.38 -22.35
CA ASP A 112 -10.15 -12.24 -21.64
C ASP A 112 -9.44 -11.48 -20.51
N SER A 113 -8.99 -10.25 -20.77
CA SER A 113 -8.37 -9.40 -19.74
C SER A 113 -9.35 -9.00 -18.63
N GLY A 114 -10.62 -8.80 -18.96
CA GLY A 114 -11.66 -8.48 -18.00
C GLY A 114 -12.01 -9.69 -17.13
N VAL A 115 -12.18 -10.86 -17.76
CA VAL A 115 -12.43 -12.14 -17.08
C VAL A 115 -11.27 -12.47 -16.15
N GLN A 116 -10.03 -12.39 -16.61
CA GLN A 116 -8.85 -12.62 -15.77
C GLN A 116 -8.78 -11.64 -14.59
N SER A 117 -9.12 -10.36 -14.79
CA SER A 117 -9.14 -9.38 -13.72
C SER A 117 -10.27 -9.57 -12.71
N LEU A 118 -11.36 -10.24 -13.09
CA LEU A 118 -12.46 -10.59 -12.20
C LEU A 118 -12.16 -11.88 -11.44
N GLN A 119 -11.65 -12.88 -12.16
CA GLN A 119 -11.25 -14.19 -11.59
C GLN A 119 -10.05 -14.09 -10.66
N SER A 120 -9.15 -13.10 -10.84
CA SER A 120 -8.02 -12.89 -9.93
C SER A 120 -8.44 -12.54 -8.49
N TRP A 121 -9.71 -12.17 -8.26
CA TRP A 121 -10.26 -11.97 -6.93
C TRP A 121 -10.85 -13.25 -6.32
N GLU A 122 -11.09 -14.29 -7.12
CA GLU A 122 -11.71 -15.56 -6.70
C GLU A 122 -10.68 -16.68 -6.43
N GLU A 123 -9.46 -16.59 -6.96
CA GLU A 123 -8.49 -17.70 -7.01
C GLU A 123 -7.73 -17.99 -5.70
N GLY A 124 -8.22 -17.51 -4.55
CA GLY A 124 -7.54 -17.67 -3.27
C GLY A 124 -7.62 -19.07 -2.70
N ASN A 125 -8.82 -19.66 -2.59
CA ASN A 125 -9.08 -20.91 -1.86
C ASN A 125 -10.52 -21.43 -2.07
N ALA A 126 -11.06 -21.35 -3.30
CA ALA A 126 -12.46 -21.69 -3.57
C ALA A 126 -12.88 -23.09 -3.05
N SER A 127 -11.99 -24.08 -3.15
CA SER A 127 -12.26 -25.44 -2.63
C SER A 127 -12.32 -25.49 -1.10
N GLU A 128 -11.39 -24.85 -0.40
CA GLU A 128 -11.39 -24.81 1.07
C GLU A 128 -12.58 -24.01 1.60
N GLU A 129 -12.93 -22.91 0.92
CA GLU A 129 -14.11 -22.10 1.24
C GLU A 129 -15.40 -22.89 1.04
N GLU A 130 -15.55 -23.62 -0.06
CA GLU A 130 -16.72 -24.45 -0.31
C GLU A 130 -16.85 -25.57 0.73
N GLU A 131 -15.73 -26.21 1.11
CA GLU A 131 -15.70 -27.21 2.18
C GLU A 131 -16.11 -26.62 3.54
N LEU A 132 -15.61 -25.43 3.89
CA LEU A 132 -15.97 -24.72 5.12
C LEU A 132 -17.45 -24.30 5.11
N GLN A 133 -17.96 -23.79 4.00
CA GLN A 133 -19.36 -23.43 3.82
C GLN A 133 -20.25 -24.68 3.99
N ALA A 134 -19.91 -25.78 3.32
CA ALA A 134 -20.61 -27.05 3.46
C ALA A 134 -20.58 -27.56 4.92
N ARG A 135 -19.44 -27.42 5.61
CA ARG A 135 -19.31 -27.77 7.03
C ARG A 135 -20.20 -26.91 7.92
N ILE A 136 -20.25 -25.60 7.72
CA ILE A 136 -21.10 -24.67 8.48
C ILE A 136 -22.58 -25.00 8.25
N ILE A 137 -23.00 -25.22 7.00
CA ILE A 137 -24.38 -25.60 6.67
C ILE A 137 -24.76 -26.92 7.36
N ARG A 138 -23.86 -27.92 7.35
CA ARG A 138 -24.04 -29.19 8.06
C ARG A 138 -24.13 -29.02 9.57
N LEU A 139 -23.32 -28.15 10.17
CA LEU A 139 -23.39 -27.87 11.61
C LEU A 139 -24.70 -27.17 11.98
N ARG A 140 -25.14 -26.20 11.19
CA ARG A 140 -26.40 -25.48 11.39
C ARG A 140 -27.60 -26.41 11.25
N SER A 141 -27.61 -27.29 10.25
CA SER A 141 -28.70 -28.27 10.05
C SER A 141 -28.72 -29.36 11.13
N LYS A 142 -27.55 -29.80 11.64
CA LYS A 142 -27.46 -30.72 12.78
C LYS A 142 -27.96 -30.09 14.09
N ALA A 143 -27.67 -28.82 14.33
CA ALA A 143 -28.11 -28.11 15.53
C ALA A 143 -29.63 -27.82 15.57
N SER A 144 -30.29 -27.74 14.40
CA SER A 144 -31.67 -27.25 14.27
C SER A 144 -32.78 -28.30 14.31
N GLY A 145 -32.46 -29.61 14.31
CA GLY A 145 -33.49 -30.66 14.21
C GLY A 145 -33.85 -31.30 15.55
N PRO A 146 -35.11 -31.29 16.02
CA PRO A 146 -35.53 -32.08 17.19
C PRO A 146 -35.34 -33.59 16.99
N SER A 147 -35.30 -34.04 15.72
CA SER A 147 -35.01 -35.44 15.34
C SER A 147 -33.57 -35.86 15.65
N ASN A 148 -32.58 -35.02 15.39
CA ASN A 148 -31.16 -35.34 15.63
C ASN A 148 -30.84 -35.42 17.13
N LYS A 149 -31.41 -34.53 17.94
CA LYS A 149 -31.27 -34.58 19.41
C LYS A 149 -31.85 -35.87 20.00
N ARG A 150 -32.95 -36.39 19.45
CA ARG A 150 -33.54 -37.67 19.87
C ARG A 150 -32.68 -38.85 19.48
N LYS A 151 -32.11 -38.85 18.27
CA LYS A 151 -31.21 -39.90 17.80
C LYS A 151 -29.91 -39.95 18.62
N GLU A 152 -29.32 -38.79 18.90
CA GLU A 152 -28.10 -38.69 19.71
C GLU A 152 -28.34 -39.12 21.16
N LYS A 153 -29.48 -38.76 21.78
CA LYS A 153 -29.85 -39.26 23.10
C LYS A 153 -30.04 -40.78 23.12
N ARG A 154 -30.66 -41.35 22.08
CA ARG A 154 -30.85 -42.80 21.96
C ARG A 154 -29.51 -43.53 21.78
N GLU A 155 -28.61 -43.00 20.95
CA GLU A 155 -27.27 -43.56 20.76
C GLU A 155 -26.45 -43.49 22.04
N LYS A 156 -26.49 -42.38 22.80
CA LYS A 156 -25.84 -42.26 24.11
C LYS A 156 -26.40 -43.23 25.15
N ALA A 157 -27.73 -43.42 25.17
CA ALA A 157 -28.36 -44.38 26.09
C ALA A 157 -27.99 -45.83 25.75
N LEU A 158 -27.93 -46.18 24.47
CA LEU A 158 -27.48 -47.49 24.01
C LEU A 158 -25.99 -47.70 24.30
N ASP A 159 -25.14 -46.70 24.08
CA ASP A 159 -23.70 -46.75 24.38
C ASP A 159 -23.42 -46.88 25.89
N PHE A 160 -24.22 -46.21 26.73
CA PHE A 160 -24.16 -46.40 28.19
C PHE A 160 -24.54 -47.84 28.58
N GLN A 161 -25.63 -48.37 28.02
CA GLN A 161 -26.09 -49.72 28.32
C GLN A 161 -25.11 -50.80 27.83
N THR A 162 -24.47 -50.61 26.67
CA THR A 162 -23.44 -51.54 26.18
C THR A 162 -22.18 -51.49 27.03
N LYS A 163 -21.76 -50.31 27.52
CA LYS A 163 -20.62 -50.16 28.44
C LYS A 163 -20.87 -50.79 29.80
N ILE A 164 -22.10 -50.72 30.32
CA ILE A 164 -22.50 -51.47 31.54
C ILE A 164 -22.45 -52.97 31.29
N LYS A 165 -23.07 -53.46 30.19
CA LYS A 165 -23.07 -54.90 29.86
C LYS A 165 -21.66 -55.46 29.61
N ARG A 166 -20.75 -54.65 29.07
CA ARG A 166 -19.34 -55.01 28.87
C ARG A 166 -18.48 -54.85 30.12
N GLY A 167 -19.04 -54.38 31.24
CA GLY A 167 -18.30 -54.17 32.49
C GLY A 167 -17.27 -53.03 32.44
N VAL A 168 -17.32 -52.17 31.42
CA VAL A 168 -16.39 -51.02 31.27
C VAL A 168 -16.80 -49.85 32.17
N LEU A 169 -18.10 -49.77 32.51
CA LEU A 169 -18.65 -48.73 33.37
C LEU A 169 -19.23 -49.36 34.64
N SER A 170 -18.45 -49.38 35.73
CA SER A 170 -18.93 -49.77 37.07
C SER A 170 -19.40 -48.53 37.84
N TYR A 171 -20.62 -48.56 38.38
CA TYR A 171 -21.04 -47.58 39.39
C TYR A 171 -20.20 -47.83 40.65
N PRO A 172 -19.49 -46.82 41.20
CA PRO A 172 -18.68 -47.03 42.40
C PRO A 172 -19.60 -47.49 43.54
N GLY A 173 -19.31 -48.68 44.10
CA GLY A 173 -20.04 -49.26 45.23
C GLY A 173 -21.19 -50.22 44.90
N LEU A 174 -21.56 -50.40 43.62
CA LEU A 174 -22.59 -51.37 43.22
C LEU A 174 -21.98 -52.60 42.53
N THR A 175 -20.88 -53.14 43.07
CA THR A 175 -20.27 -54.47 42.80
C THR A 175 -18.96 -54.54 41.98
N PRO A 176 -17.82 -54.30 42.65
CA PRO A 176 -16.68 -55.20 42.54
C PRO A 176 -16.64 -56.09 43.80
N GLY A 177 -16.98 -57.37 43.66
CA GLY A 177 -16.91 -58.34 44.76
C GLY A 177 -18.23 -59.00 45.18
N LEU A 178 -19.34 -58.77 44.46
CA LEU A 178 -20.54 -59.60 44.65
C LEU A 178 -20.35 -60.88 43.85
N ALA A 179 -20.31 -62.02 44.53
CA ALA A 179 -20.20 -63.32 43.89
C ALA A 179 -21.44 -63.58 43.02
N PRO A 180 -21.29 -64.11 41.79
CA PRO A 180 -22.42 -64.53 40.99
C PRO A 180 -23.08 -65.73 41.69
N VAL A 181 -24.11 -65.47 42.49
CA VAL A 181 -24.93 -66.50 43.12
C VAL A 181 -25.78 -67.18 42.06
N GLY A 182 -25.57 -68.49 41.90
CA GLY A 182 -26.36 -69.34 41.00
C GLY A 182 -27.68 -69.72 41.65
N ALA A 183 -28.72 -69.95 40.84
CA ALA A 183 -30.07 -70.33 41.32
C ALA A 183 -30.12 -71.67 42.11
N THR A 184 -29.01 -72.40 42.18
CA THR A 184 -28.85 -73.65 42.94
C THR A 184 -28.27 -73.47 44.34
N ASP A 185 -27.83 -72.26 44.71
CA ASP A 185 -27.18 -71.96 46.00
C ASP A 185 -28.18 -71.50 47.09
N SER A 186 -29.48 -71.55 46.79
CA SER A 186 -30.57 -71.11 47.67
C SER A 186 -31.44 -72.25 48.21
N GLU A 187 -31.06 -73.51 48.00
CA GLU A 187 -31.79 -74.69 48.50
C GLU A 187 -30.84 -75.75 49.09
N ASP A 188 -30.18 -75.47 50.21
CA ASP A 188 -29.76 -76.54 51.14
C ASP A 188 -29.47 -76.00 52.55
N SER A 189 -29.94 -76.74 53.57
CA SER A 189 -29.50 -76.73 54.98
C SER A 189 -30.13 -75.77 56.01
N GLU A 190 -31.30 -76.14 56.56
CA GLU A 190 -31.60 -76.00 58.01
C GLU A 190 -32.45 -77.21 58.48
N ASP A 191 -31.80 -78.33 58.83
CA ASP A 191 -32.34 -79.36 59.71
C ASP A 191 -31.18 -80.16 60.31
N GLU A 192 -30.97 -80.02 61.64
CA GLU A 192 -30.41 -81.03 62.57
C GLU A 192 -29.97 -80.33 63.89
N ARG A 193 -30.81 -80.44 64.93
CA ARG A 193 -30.41 -80.30 66.34
C ARG A 193 -30.94 -81.52 67.12
N GLU A 194 -30.12 -82.56 67.15
CA GLU A 194 -30.05 -83.62 68.18
C GLU A 194 -28.91 -83.22 69.15
N ASP A 195 -28.80 -83.54 70.45
CA ASP A 195 -29.46 -84.43 71.40
C ASP A 195 -28.91 -84.12 72.83
N SER A 196 -29.63 -84.60 73.86
CA SER A 196 -29.17 -85.06 75.19
C SER A 196 -29.07 -84.10 76.40
N GLY A 197 -29.94 -84.39 77.41
CA GLY A 197 -29.45 -84.78 78.73
C GLY A 197 -30.01 -84.08 79.98
N LEU A 198 -30.76 -84.87 80.78
CA LEU A 198 -31.22 -84.73 82.19
C LEU A 198 -32.57 -84.05 82.47
#